data_AF-A0AAU4BEG7-F1
#
_entry.id   AF-A0AAU4BEG7-F1
#
_cell.length_a   1.000
_cell.length_b   1.000
_cell.length_c   1.000
_cell.angle_alpha   90.00
_cell.angle_beta   90.00
_cell.angle_gamma   90.00
#
_symmetry.space_group_name_H-M   'P 1'
#
loop_
_entity.id
_entity.type
_entity.pdbx_description
1 polymer ?
#
loop_
_entity_poly.entity_id
_entity_poly.type
_entity_poly.pdbx_seq_one_letter_code
_entity_poly.pdbx_strand_id
1 'polypeptide(L)'
;MPAEPPLSSWATNRFGERAGLVRRTVAESVLRAIRNAQDAQEDSQTDRAYPFGWALHPRKFEALHEGFKDQPGFNSVRPHGSIHQMTVVSGNLLFPFCFAKDRSINVMKAKITEDKVSGLLKVLFALFGPERTIEQLTLDSEDEEESKRLIAVADSLSRLPEDTELVLVPYACNFKAGLLELWWGDAELLDDRGHLEWHHCEEIPVPDTPPPGRRRLQSVGEPPSPNAGPRFDQGPVPLPPLTPRSPVELSDSEKFPPRSEKADSPDQDVTDREES
;
A
#
# COMPACT_ATOMS: atom_id res chain seq x y z
N MET A 1 -9.13 22.30 -7.98
CA MET A 1 -8.98 20.84 -7.94
C MET A 1 -8.09 20.43 -9.11
N PRO A 2 -7.01 19.66 -8.91
CA PRO A 2 -6.24 19.14 -10.05
C PRO A 2 -7.18 18.32 -10.95
N ALA A 3 -6.99 18.43 -12.27
CA ALA A 3 -7.78 17.66 -13.23
C ALA A 3 -7.55 16.16 -12.97
N GLU A 4 -8.63 15.41 -12.81
CA GLU A 4 -8.58 13.95 -12.68
C GLU A 4 -7.93 13.37 -13.95
N PRO A 5 -6.94 12.46 -13.86
CA PRO A 5 -6.32 11.89 -15.05
C PRO A 5 -7.38 11.18 -15.91
N PRO A 6 -7.20 11.19 -17.24
CA PRO A 6 -8.14 10.54 -18.15
C PRO A 6 -8.28 9.06 -17.80
N LEU A 7 -9.46 8.50 -18.07
CA LEU A 7 -9.70 7.07 -17.91
C LEU A 7 -8.94 6.31 -18.99
N SER A 8 -8.39 5.15 -18.63
CA SER A 8 -7.78 4.26 -19.60
C SER A 8 -8.85 3.57 -20.46
N SER A 9 -8.41 3.02 -21.59
CA SER A 9 -9.24 2.14 -22.42
C SER A 9 -9.70 0.92 -21.62
N TRP A 10 -8.82 0.34 -20.79
CA TRP A 10 -9.16 -0.79 -19.94
C TRP A 10 -10.32 -0.46 -18.99
N ALA A 11 -10.23 0.64 -18.23
CA ALA A 11 -11.27 1.01 -17.28
C ALA A 11 -12.60 1.29 -17.98
N THR A 12 -12.53 1.93 -19.15
CA THR A 12 -13.72 2.21 -19.97
C THR A 12 -14.33 0.93 -20.53
N ASN A 13 -13.53 -0.07 -20.91
CA ASN A 13 -14.02 -1.36 -21.38
C ASN A 13 -14.68 -2.17 -20.24
N ARG A 14 -14.07 -2.21 -19.05
CA ARG A 14 -14.58 -2.96 -17.89
C ARG A 14 -15.87 -2.36 -17.33
N PHE A 15 -15.92 -1.04 -17.16
CA PHE A 15 -16.98 -0.37 -16.41
C PHE A 15 -17.90 0.51 -17.27
N GLY A 16 -17.63 0.61 -18.58
CA GLY A 16 -18.39 1.43 -19.51
C GLY A 16 -18.33 2.92 -19.18
N GLU A 17 -19.43 3.63 -19.46
CA GLU A 17 -19.59 5.05 -19.16
C GLU A 17 -19.43 5.38 -17.66
N ARG A 18 -19.56 4.38 -16.78
CA ARG A 18 -19.50 4.52 -15.32
C ARG A 18 -18.07 4.44 -14.77
N ALA A 19 -17.07 4.14 -15.59
CA ALA A 19 -15.68 3.92 -15.14
C ALA A 19 -15.14 5.02 -14.22
N GLY A 20 -15.42 6.30 -14.52
CA GLY A 20 -15.00 7.41 -13.66
C GLY A 20 -15.69 7.42 -12.29
N LEU A 21 -16.96 7.06 -12.24
CA LEU A 21 -17.69 6.92 -10.97
C LEU A 21 -17.15 5.75 -10.16
N VAL A 22 -16.96 4.59 -10.80
CA VAL A 22 -16.41 3.39 -10.13
C VAL A 22 -15.03 3.69 -9.55
N ARG A 23 -14.13 4.32 -10.33
CA ARG A 23 -12.79 4.70 -9.87
C ARG A 23 -12.83 5.53 -8.59
N ARG A 24 -13.67 6.58 -8.56
CA ARG A 24 -13.83 7.45 -7.40
C ARG A 24 -14.44 6.72 -6.21
N THR A 25 -15.50 5.94 -6.43
CA THR A 25 -16.15 5.19 -5.35
C THR A 25 -15.23 4.14 -4.75
N VAL A 26 -14.40 3.45 -5.54
CA VAL A 26 -13.35 2.55 -5.02
C VAL A 26 -12.37 3.32 -4.15
N ALA A 27 -11.85 4.45 -4.63
CA ALA A 27 -10.91 5.28 -3.88
C ALA A 27 -11.49 5.73 -2.53
N GLU A 28 -12.70 6.29 -2.55
CA GLU A 28 -13.40 6.78 -1.36
C GLU A 28 -13.70 5.64 -0.36
N SER A 29 -14.10 4.48 -0.86
CA SER A 29 -14.44 3.32 -0.03
C SER A 29 -13.21 2.73 0.66
N VAL A 30 -12.11 2.54 -0.07
CA VAL A 30 -10.86 2.03 0.51
C VAL A 30 -10.28 3.05 1.51
N LEU A 31 -10.30 4.34 1.17
CA LEU A 31 -9.86 5.39 2.07
C LEU A 31 -10.71 5.43 3.36
N ARG A 32 -12.03 5.27 3.26
CA ARG A 32 -12.92 5.17 4.42
C ARG A 32 -12.59 3.95 5.29
N ALA A 33 -12.38 2.78 4.69
CA ALA A 33 -12.02 1.58 5.43
C ALA A 33 -10.71 1.75 6.21
N ILE A 34 -9.70 2.38 5.58
CA ILE A 34 -8.41 2.65 6.22
C ILE A 34 -8.54 3.68 7.34
N ARG A 35 -9.29 4.77 7.13
CA ARG A 35 -9.54 5.78 8.18
C ARG A 35 -10.23 5.17 9.39
N ASN A 36 -11.29 4.38 9.19
CA ASN A 36 -11.96 3.67 10.29
C ASN A 36 -11.01 2.73 11.05
N ALA A 37 -10.04 2.12 10.35
CA ALA A 37 -9.03 1.28 11.01
C ALA A 37 -7.98 2.11 11.76
N GLN A 38 -7.67 3.33 11.30
CA GLN A 38 -6.81 4.27 12.03
C GLN A 38 -7.48 4.76 13.30
N ASP A 39 -8.78 5.08 13.25
CA ASP A 39 -9.56 5.48 14.43
C ASP A 39 -9.52 4.36 15.49
N ALA A 40 -9.74 3.10 15.07
CA ALA A 40 -9.62 1.96 15.97
C ALA A 40 -8.19 1.76 16.55
N GLN A 41 -7.15 2.14 15.80
CA GLN A 41 -5.78 2.12 16.29
C GLN A 41 -5.55 3.22 17.34
N GLU A 42 -6.03 4.43 17.08
CA GLU A 42 -5.89 5.57 17.98
C GLU A 42 -6.59 5.29 19.32
N ASP A 43 -7.84 4.81 19.27
CA ASP A 43 -8.64 4.47 20.45
C ASP A 43 -8.01 3.36 21.31
N SER A 44 -7.25 2.47 20.69
CA SER A 44 -6.62 1.35 21.40
C SER A 44 -5.42 1.73 22.27
N GLN A 45 -4.86 2.93 22.08
CA GLN A 45 -3.70 3.45 22.82
C GLN A 45 -2.50 2.46 22.87
N THR A 46 -2.28 1.70 21.79
CA THR A 46 -1.13 0.80 21.66
C THR A 46 -0.32 1.11 20.39
N ASP A 47 0.99 0.86 20.45
CA ASP A 47 1.88 0.91 19.28
C ASP A 47 1.82 -0.36 18.42
N ARG A 48 1.10 -1.40 18.87
CA ARG A 48 0.94 -2.64 18.10
C ARG A 48 -0.10 -2.45 17.01
N ALA A 49 0.19 -2.87 15.79
CA ALA A 49 -0.70 -2.72 14.63
C ALA A 49 -1.90 -3.69 14.61
N TYR A 50 -2.13 -4.48 15.68
CA TYR A 50 -3.23 -5.45 15.73
C TYR A 50 -4.62 -4.80 15.60
N PRO A 51 -4.95 -3.69 16.30
CA PRO A 51 -6.25 -3.04 16.18
C PRO A 51 -6.51 -2.56 14.75
N PHE A 52 -5.52 -1.90 14.13
CA PHE A 52 -5.60 -1.49 12.72
C PHE A 52 -5.88 -2.67 11.78
N GLY A 53 -5.06 -3.73 11.87
CA GLY A 53 -5.18 -4.88 10.98
C GLY A 53 -6.51 -5.63 11.14
N TRP A 54 -6.94 -5.83 12.39
CA TRP A 54 -8.19 -6.52 12.70
C TRP A 54 -9.42 -5.72 12.28
N ALA A 55 -9.41 -4.40 12.49
CA ALA A 55 -10.48 -3.52 12.02
C ALA A 55 -10.53 -3.44 10.49
N LEU A 56 -9.38 -3.33 9.82
CA LEU A 56 -9.31 -3.19 8.36
C LEU A 56 -9.79 -4.45 7.63
N HIS A 57 -9.53 -5.64 8.17
CA HIS A 57 -9.80 -6.91 7.51
C HIS A 57 -11.25 -7.05 6.99
N PRO A 58 -12.30 -6.87 7.81
CA PRO A 58 -13.68 -6.83 7.32
C PRO A 58 -14.05 -5.50 6.66
N ARG A 59 -13.54 -4.37 7.17
CA ARG A 59 -14.00 -3.03 6.77
C ARG A 59 -13.74 -2.70 5.31
N LYS A 60 -12.68 -3.24 4.70
CA LYS A 60 -12.40 -3.03 3.27
C LYS A 60 -13.51 -3.58 2.35
N PHE A 61 -14.12 -4.71 2.72
CA PHE A 61 -15.23 -5.30 1.96
C PHE A 61 -16.54 -4.55 2.23
N GLU A 62 -16.81 -4.25 3.50
CA GLU A 62 -18.00 -3.50 3.90
C GLU A 62 -18.04 -2.10 3.29
N ALA A 63 -16.91 -1.37 3.29
CA ALA A 63 -16.87 -0.02 2.75
C ALA A 63 -17.12 0.00 1.23
N LEU A 64 -16.59 -0.98 0.49
CA LEU A 64 -16.90 -1.13 -0.94
C LEU A 64 -18.40 -1.42 -1.15
N HIS A 65 -18.95 -2.36 -0.37
CA HIS A 65 -20.36 -2.70 -0.45
C HIS A 65 -21.24 -1.47 -0.19
N GLU A 66 -20.98 -0.74 0.88
CA GLU A 66 -21.69 0.48 1.24
C GLU A 66 -21.51 1.62 0.23
N GLY A 67 -20.34 1.72 -0.41
CA GLY A 67 -20.06 2.72 -1.44
C GLY A 67 -20.87 2.49 -2.73
N PHE A 68 -21.16 1.24 -3.06
CA PHE A 68 -21.84 0.86 -4.30
C PHE A 68 -23.31 0.46 -4.14
N LYS A 69 -23.83 0.22 -2.93
CA LYS A 69 -25.18 -0.36 -2.75
C LYS A 69 -26.33 0.39 -3.43
N ASP A 70 -26.20 1.72 -3.56
CA ASP A 70 -27.23 2.58 -4.17
C ASP A 70 -26.92 2.92 -5.64
N GLN A 71 -25.92 2.28 -6.23
CA GLN A 71 -25.45 2.53 -7.59
C GLN A 71 -26.11 1.61 -8.62
N PRO A 72 -26.50 2.10 -9.81
CA PRO A 72 -26.98 1.23 -10.87
C PRO A 72 -25.92 0.19 -11.29
N GLY A 73 -26.37 -1.03 -11.59
CA GLY A 73 -25.49 -2.14 -11.94
C GLY A 73 -24.73 -2.74 -10.75
N PHE A 74 -25.08 -2.33 -9.52
CA PHE A 74 -24.62 -2.98 -8.30
C PHE A 74 -25.29 -4.34 -8.11
N ASN A 75 -24.48 -5.32 -7.76
CA ASN A 75 -24.88 -6.60 -7.24
C ASN A 75 -23.93 -6.98 -6.09
N SER A 76 -24.33 -7.95 -5.28
CA SER A 76 -23.47 -8.45 -4.23
C SER A 76 -23.68 -9.95 -4.04
N VAL A 77 -22.59 -10.62 -3.66
CA VAL A 77 -22.62 -12.04 -3.34
C VAL A 77 -21.91 -12.25 -2.01
N ARG A 78 -22.43 -13.15 -1.20
CA ARG A 78 -21.74 -13.62 0.00
C ARG A 78 -21.36 -15.09 -0.21
N PRO A 79 -20.09 -15.38 -0.50
CA PRO A 79 -19.67 -16.75 -0.71
C PRO A 79 -19.93 -17.62 0.51
N HIS A 80 -20.20 -18.91 0.30
CA HIS A 80 -20.39 -19.86 1.39
C HIS A 80 -19.17 -19.86 2.32
N GLY A 81 -19.39 -19.80 3.63
CA GLY A 81 -18.32 -19.73 4.64
C GLY A 81 -17.62 -18.37 4.76
N SER A 82 -17.89 -17.42 3.86
CA SER A 82 -17.39 -16.04 3.98
C SER A 82 -18.26 -15.23 4.93
N ILE A 83 -17.61 -14.45 5.80
CA ILE A 83 -18.28 -13.39 6.56
C ILE A 83 -18.43 -12.10 5.74
N HIS A 84 -17.71 -11.99 4.62
CA HIS A 84 -17.63 -10.80 3.80
C HIS A 84 -18.60 -10.86 2.63
N GLN A 85 -19.34 -9.76 2.44
CA GLN A 85 -20.14 -9.52 1.26
C GLN A 85 -19.25 -8.91 0.18
N MET A 86 -19.18 -9.58 -0.97
CA MET A 86 -18.37 -9.16 -2.11
C MET A 86 -19.21 -8.26 -3.02
N THR A 87 -18.56 -7.25 -3.55
CA THR A 87 -19.19 -6.20 -4.35
C THR A 87 -18.97 -6.47 -5.82
N VAL A 88 -20.06 -6.51 -6.58
CA VAL A 88 -20.05 -6.68 -8.04
C VAL A 88 -20.64 -5.43 -8.67
N VAL A 89 -19.92 -4.82 -9.61
CA VAL A 89 -20.34 -3.57 -10.25
C VAL A 89 -20.08 -3.68 -11.74
N SER A 90 -21.12 -3.48 -12.56
CA SER A 90 -21.03 -3.60 -14.02
C SER A 90 -20.42 -4.94 -14.45
N GLY A 91 -20.80 -6.06 -13.82
CA GLY A 91 -20.22 -7.38 -14.12
C GLY A 91 -18.81 -7.61 -13.56
N ASN A 92 -18.25 -6.70 -12.76
CA ASN A 92 -16.90 -6.87 -12.21
C ASN A 92 -16.95 -7.12 -10.71
N LEU A 93 -16.42 -8.25 -10.24
CA LEU A 93 -16.26 -8.56 -8.83
C LEU A 93 -14.99 -7.87 -8.30
N LEU A 94 -15.16 -6.98 -7.32
CA LEU A 94 -14.06 -6.22 -6.73
C LEU A 94 -13.46 -6.96 -5.54
N PHE A 95 -12.15 -7.22 -5.58
CA PHE A 95 -11.42 -7.88 -4.49
C PHE A 95 -10.31 -6.99 -3.89
N PRO A 96 -10.53 -6.37 -2.72
CA PRO A 96 -9.53 -5.54 -2.05
C PRO A 96 -8.50 -6.35 -1.24
N PHE A 97 -7.21 -6.05 -1.44
CA PHE A 97 -6.15 -6.64 -0.62
C PHE A 97 -4.98 -5.68 -0.35
N CYS A 98 -4.36 -5.83 0.82
CA CYS A 98 -3.20 -5.06 1.20
C CYS A 98 -1.95 -5.77 0.72
N PHE A 99 -1.21 -5.20 -0.24
CA PHE A 99 0.00 -5.83 -0.78
C PHE A 99 1.29 -5.37 -0.10
N ALA A 100 1.26 -4.22 0.57
CA ALA A 100 2.43 -3.65 1.24
C ALA A 100 2.06 -2.75 2.42
N LYS A 101 3.00 -2.60 3.36
CA LYS A 101 2.88 -1.68 4.51
C LYS A 101 3.58 -0.34 4.29
N ASP A 102 4.36 -0.25 3.22
CA ASP A 102 5.14 0.90 2.79
C ASP A 102 5.21 0.92 1.24
N ARG A 103 6.04 1.80 0.68
CA ARG A 103 6.24 1.93 -0.77
C ARG A 103 7.47 1.16 -1.28
N SER A 104 7.94 0.15 -0.55
CA SER A 104 9.12 -0.64 -0.94
C SER A 104 8.80 -1.73 -1.95
N ILE A 105 7.55 -2.21 -1.97
CA ILE A 105 7.08 -3.25 -2.88
C ILE A 105 6.41 -2.59 -4.07
N ASN A 106 6.81 -2.97 -5.28
CA ASN A 106 6.13 -2.57 -6.51
C ASN A 106 4.87 -3.43 -6.68
N VAL A 107 3.73 -2.82 -7.03
CA VAL A 107 2.45 -3.54 -7.26
C VAL A 107 2.59 -4.68 -8.28
N MET A 108 3.48 -4.56 -9.27
CA MET A 108 3.75 -5.61 -10.27
C MET A 108 4.38 -6.87 -9.67
N LYS A 109 4.89 -6.79 -8.44
CA LYS A 109 5.43 -7.91 -7.65
C LYS A 109 4.54 -8.24 -6.45
N ALA A 110 3.31 -7.71 -6.41
CA ALA A 110 2.39 -7.94 -5.31
C ALA A 110 2.06 -9.42 -5.15
N LYS A 111 1.95 -9.86 -3.89
CA LYS A 111 1.34 -11.13 -3.53
C LYS A 111 -0.03 -10.87 -2.91
N ILE A 112 -1.04 -11.63 -3.31
CA ILE A 112 -2.40 -11.48 -2.78
C ILE A 112 -2.53 -11.91 -1.30
N THR A 113 -1.61 -12.76 -0.86
CA THR A 113 -1.46 -13.24 0.52
C THR A 113 0.02 -13.48 0.81
N GLU A 114 0.41 -13.40 2.07
CA GLU A 114 1.78 -13.75 2.47
C GLU A 114 1.99 -15.28 2.51
N ASP A 115 0.97 -15.99 2.96
CA ASP A 115 0.99 -17.44 3.19
C ASP A 115 0.33 -18.20 2.02
N LYS A 116 -0.50 -19.20 2.36
CA LYS A 116 -1.23 -20.02 1.39
C LYS A 116 -2.49 -19.29 0.90
N VAL A 117 -2.74 -19.38 -0.40
CA VAL A 117 -3.99 -18.90 -1.01
C VAL A 117 -5.18 -19.66 -0.46
N SER A 118 -6.17 -18.94 0.05
CA SER A 118 -7.41 -19.51 0.59
C SER A 118 -8.26 -20.19 -0.50
N GLY A 119 -9.07 -21.18 -0.11
CA GLY A 119 -10.00 -21.84 -1.02
C GLY A 119 -10.94 -20.86 -1.75
N LEU A 120 -11.41 -19.82 -1.06
CA LEU A 120 -12.21 -18.76 -1.69
C LEU A 120 -11.46 -18.06 -2.82
N LEU A 121 -10.21 -17.64 -2.59
CA LEU A 121 -9.41 -17.00 -3.63
C LEU A 121 -9.17 -17.95 -4.82
N LYS A 122 -8.87 -19.22 -4.55
CA LYS A 122 -8.70 -20.22 -5.62
C LYS A 122 -9.94 -20.33 -6.50
N VAL A 123 -11.13 -20.39 -5.89
CA VAL A 123 -12.41 -20.46 -6.63
C VAL A 123 -12.67 -19.15 -7.39
N LEU A 124 -12.41 -17.98 -6.79
CA LEU A 124 -12.59 -16.69 -7.47
C LEU A 124 -11.71 -16.56 -8.71
N PHE A 125 -10.43 -16.92 -8.62
CA PHE A 125 -9.54 -16.91 -9.79
C PHE A 125 -9.95 -17.96 -10.83
N ALA A 126 -10.44 -19.12 -10.41
CA ALA A 126 -10.87 -20.18 -11.33
C ALA A 126 -12.16 -19.80 -12.09
N LEU A 127 -13.09 -19.07 -11.45
CA LEU A 127 -14.38 -18.72 -12.06
C LEU A 127 -14.36 -17.38 -12.81
N PHE A 128 -13.63 -16.39 -12.29
CA PHE A 128 -13.73 -15.00 -12.75
C PHE A 128 -12.37 -14.38 -13.10
N GLY A 129 -11.27 -15.08 -12.81
CA GLY A 129 -9.94 -14.61 -13.17
C GLY A 129 -9.68 -14.73 -14.68
N PRO A 130 -8.69 -14.00 -15.21
CA PRO A 130 -8.18 -14.26 -16.55
C PRO A 130 -7.75 -15.72 -16.74
N GLU A 131 -7.84 -16.22 -17.97
CA GLU A 131 -7.38 -17.56 -18.33
C GLU A 131 -5.89 -17.71 -17.98
N ARG A 132 -5.53 -18.82 -17.31
CA ARG A 132 -4.16 -19.04 -16.84
C ARG A 132 -3.26 -19.42 -18.00
N THR A 133 -2.15 -18.71 -18.12
CA THR A 133 -1.09 -19.02 -19.09
C THR A 133 -0.31 -20.28 -18.71
N ILE A 134 -0.25 -20.59 -17.40
CA ILE A 134 0.41 -21.79 -16.87
C ILE A 134 -0.64 -22.70 -16.22
N GLU A 135 -0.87 -23.87 -16.83
CA GLU A 135 -1.60 -24.96 -16.19
C GLU A 135 -0.80 -25.48 -14.99
N GLN A 136 -1.09 -24.95 -13.81
CA GLN A 136 -0.65 -25.58 -12.58
C GLN A 136 -1.45 -26.87 -12.39
N LEU A 137 -0.74 -28.01 -12.40
CA LEU A 137 -1.28 -29.33 -12.07
C LEU A 137 -2.12 -29.19 -10.80
N THR A 138 -3.45 -29.32 -10.92
CA THR A 138 -4.34 -29.30 -9.77
C THR A 138 -3.98 -30.52 -8.93
N LEU A 139 -3.36 -30.29 -7.77
CA LEU A 139 -3.31 -31.31 -6.73
C LEU A 139 -4.75 -31.52 -6.31
N ASP A 140 -5.36 -32.61 -6.78
CA ASP A 140 -6.60 -33.14 -6.25
C ASP A 140 -6.44 -33.17 -4.73
N SER A 141 -7.19 -32.35 -4.02
CA SER A 141 -7.21 -32.46 -2.57
C SER A 141 -7.85 -33.80 -2.26
N GLU A 142 -7.04 -34.76 -1.79
CA GLU A 142 -7.51 -36.06 -1.28
C GLU A 142 -8.45 -35.90 -0.06
N ASP A 143 -8.65 -34.67 0.41
CA ASP A 143 -9.60 -34.29 1.45
C ASP A 143 -10.99 -34.01 0.87
N GLU A 144 -11.91 -34.96 1.10
CA GLU A 144 -13.31 -34.84 0.71
C GLU A 144 -14.02 -33.63 1.35
N GLU A 145 -13.63 -33.23 2.57
CA GLU A 145 -14.28 -32.11 3.26
C GLU A 145 -13.85 -30.77 2.67
N GLU A 146 -12.58 -30.62 2.30
CA GLU A 146 -12.12 -29.44 1.56
C GLU A 146 -12.81 -29.36 0.18
N SER A 147 -12.92 -30.49 -0.52
CA SER A 147 -13.63 -30.56 -1.81
C SER A 147 -15.09 -30.10 -1.68
N LYS A 148 -15.82 -30.58 -0.66
CA LYS A 148 -17.19 -30.13 -0.38
C LYS A 148 -17.27 -28.64 -0.08
N ARG A 149 -16.30 -28.08 0.66
CA ARG A 149 -16.25 -26.64 0.94
C ARG A 149 -16.04 -25.83 -0.33
N LEU A 150 -15.12 -26.23 -1.20
CA LEU A 150 -14.85 -25.55 -2.46
C LEU A 150 -16.07 -25.59 -3.40
N ILE A 151 -16.77 -26.72 -3.48
CA ILE A 151 -18.03 -26.85 -4.24
C ILE A 151 -19.08 -25.89 -3.68
N ALA A 152 -19.27 -25.83 -2.35
CA ALA A 152 -20.24 -24.92 -1.75
C ALA A 152 -19.90 -23.44 -2.01
N VAL A 153 -18.61 -23.08 -2.05
CA VAL A 153 -18.16 -21.74 -2.46
C VAL A 153 -18.51 -21.48 -3.92
N ALA A 154 -18.19 -22.40 -4.83
CA ALA A 154 -18.51 -22.27 -6.25
C ALA A 154 -20.02 -22.14 -6.48
N ASP A 155 -20.84 -22.95 -5.81
CA ASP A 155 -22.32 -22.89 -5.88
C ASP A 155 -22.89 -21.55 -5.39
N SER A 156 -22.26 -20.94 -4.39
CA SER A 156 -22.69 -19.61 -3.94
C SER A 156 -22.34 -18.51 -4.94
N LEU A 157 -21.27 -18.70 -5.72
CA LEU A 157 -20.77 -17.77 -6.72
C LEU A 157 -21.44 -17.94 -8.10
N SER A 158 -21.97 -19.12 -8.41
CA SER A 158 -22.68 -19.41 -9.68
C SER A 158 -23.96 -18.59 -9.91
N ARG A 159 -24.41 -17.86 -8.88
CA ARG A 159 -25.51 -16.89 -8.97
C ARG A 159 -25.09 -15.60 -9.70
N LEU A 160 -23.80 -15.37 -9.87
CA LEU A 160 -23.28 -14.27 -10.64
C LEU A 160 -23.38 -14.58 -12.14
N PRO A 161 -23.58 -13.56 -12.99
CA PRO A 161 -23.56 -13.73 -14.43
C PRO A 161 -22.27 -14.41 -14.93
N GLU A 162 -22.36 -15.22 -15.99
CA GLU A 162 -21.21 -15.95 -16.56
C GLU A 162 -20.13 -15.01 -17.12
N ASP A 163 -20.50 -13.79 -17.52
CA ASP A 163 -19.61 -12.73 -17.96
C ASP A 163 -19.01 -11.93 -16.79
N THR A 164 -19.12 -12.42 -15.55
CA THR A 164 -18.51 -11.75 -14.40
C THR A 164 -16.99 -11.89 -14.43
N GLU A 165 -16.29 -10.79 -14.21
CA GLU A 165 -14.82 -10.75 -14.25
C GLU A 165 -14.24 -10.26 -12.91
N LEU A 166 -13.08 -10.80 -12.51
CA LEU A 166 -12.39 -10.45 -11.27
C LEU A 166 -11.52 -9.21 -11.49
N VAL A 167 -11.79 -8.16 -10.71
CA VAL A 167 -10.94 -6.98 -10.62
C VAL A 167 -10.31 -6.94 -9.23
N LEU A 168 -8.99 -7.03 -9.21
CA LEU A 168 -8.21 -6.88 -7.99
C LEU A 168 -8.07 -5.40 -7.65
N VAL A 169 -8.17 -5.07 -6.36
CA VAL A 169 -7.98 -3.72 -5.82
C VAL A 169 -6.84 -3.75 -4.80
N PRO A 170 -5.58 -3.87 -5.25
CA PRO A 170 -4.41 -3.81 -4.37
C PRO A 170 -4.21 -2.41 -3.78
N TYR A 171 -3.86 -2.36 -2.50
CA TYR A 171 -3.47 -1.12 -1.84
C TYR A 171 -2.26 -1.31 -0.92
N ALA A 172 -1.49 -0.25 -0.73
CA ALA A 172 -0.44 -0.17 0.28
C ALA A 172 -0.91 0.76 1.40
N CYS A 173 -0.80 0.35 2.66
CA CYS A 173 -1.23 1.18 3.78
C CYS A 173 -0.52 0.84 5.09
N ASN A 174 -0.49 1.79 6.02
CA ASN A 174 -0.16 1.51 7.42
C ASN A 174 -0.92 2.44 8.35
N PHE A 175 -0.95 2.11 9.64
CA PHE A 175 -1.73 2.85 10.62
C PHE A 175 -1.24 4.29 10.85
N LYS A 176 0.03 4.60 10.56
CA LYS A 176 0.61 5.95 10.76
C LYS A 176 0.30 6.89 9.61
N ALA A 177 0.45 6.40 8.39
CA ALA A 177 0.34 7.20 7.16
C ALA A 177 -1.00 7.04 6.44
N GLY A 178 -1.82 6.04 6.82
CA GLY A 178 -3.05 5.70 6.12
C GLY A 178 -2.77 5.04 4.77
N LEU A 179 -3.55 5.43 3.76
CA LEU A 179 -3.45 4.91 2.39
C LEU A 179 -2.24 5.51 1.67
N LEU A 180 -1.31 4.66 1.23
CA LEU A 180 -0.08 5.07 0.56
C LEU A 180 -0.20 4.99 -0.96
N GLU A 181 -0.83 3.93 -1.47
CA GLU A 181 -1.01 3.63 -2.89
C GLU A 181 -2.29 2.83 -3.07
N LEU A 182 -2.96 3.04 -4.20
CA LEU A 182 -4.17 2.31 -4.58
C LEU A 182 -4.10 2.02 -6.07
N TRP A 183 -4.34 0.77 -6.44
CA TRP A 183 -4.37 0.36 -7.84
C TRP A 183 -5.59 -0.53 -8.09
N TRP A 184 -5.87 -0.75 -9.36
CA TRP A 184 -6.81 -1.76 -9.80
C TRP A 184 -6.33 -2.43 -11.09
N GLY A 185 -6.85 -3.62 -11.35
CA GLY A 185 -6.46 -4.36 -12.53
C GLY A 185 -6.96 -5.79 -12.50
N ASP A 186 -6.56 -6.53 -13.53
CA ASP A 186 -6.75 -7.97 -13.61
C ASP A 186 -5.41 -8.67 -13.76
N ALA A 187 -5.33 -9.83 -13.12
CA ALA A 187 -4.12 -10.64 -13.03
C ALA A 187 -4.50 -12.11 -12.94
N GLU A 188 -3.65 -12.98 -13.48
CA GLU A 188 -3.72 -14.41 -13.23
C GLU A 188 -3.02 -14.77 -11.91
N LEU A 189 -3.50 -15.83 -11.25
CA LEU A 189 -2.87 -16.41 -10.07
C LEU A 189 -1.85 -17.46 -10.51
N LEU A 190 -0.56 -17.18 -10.28
CA LEU A 190 0.54 -18.03 -10.72
C LEU A 190 0.75 -19.25 -9.83
N ASP A 191 0.51 -19.10 -8.51
CA ASP A 191 0.75 -20.17 -7.56
C ASP A 191 -0.10 -20.11 -6.28
N ASP A 192 -0.01 -21.18 -5.51
CA ASP A 192 -0.64 -21.34 -4.20
C ASP A 192 -0.03 -20.43 -3.10
N ARG A 193 1.05 -19.70 -3.41
CA ARG A 193 1.70 -18.72 -2.52
C ARG A 193 1.24 -17.29 -2.81
N GLY A 194 0.34 -17.11 -3.78
CA GLY A 194 -0.32 -15.83 -4.03
C GLY A 194 0.41 -14.91 -5.00
N HIS A 195 1.38 -15.40 -5.77
CA HIS A 195 2.02 -14.58 -6.81
C HIS A 195 1.05 -14.28 -7.96
N LEU A 196 1.15 -13.07 -8.51
CA LEU A 196 0.26 -12.56 -9.55
C LEU A 196 1.05 -12.22 -10.81
N GLU A 197 0.49 -12.51 -11.97
CA GLU A 197 0.93 -11.95 -13.25
C GLU A 197 -0.16 -11.01 -13.78
N TRP A 198 0.17 -9.71 -13.85
CA TRP A 198 -0.77 -8.66 -14.22
C TRP A 198 -0.91 -8.57 -15.74
N HIS A 199 -2.13 -8.68 -16.24
CA HIS A 199 -2.44 -8.38 -17.64
C HIS A 199 -2.67 -6.87 -17.82
N HIS A 200 -3.34 -6.26 -16.84
CA HIS A 200 -3.48 -4.81 -16.74
C HIS A 200 -3.40 -4.38 -15.29
N CYS A 201 -2.70 -3.29 -15.02
CA CYS A 201 -2.64 -2.67 -13.70
C CYS A 201 -2.44 -1.16 -13.87
N GLU A 202 -3.29 -0.37 -13.22
CA GLU A 202 -3.16 1.08 -13.23
C GLU A 202 -3.50 1.69 -11.87
N GLU A 203 -2.89 2.84 -11.59
CA GLU A 203 -3.06 3.54 -10.34
C GLU A 203 -4.43 4.23 -10.28
N ILE A 204 -5.11 4.12 -9.14
CA ILE A 204 -6.28 4.92 -8.83
C ILE A 204 -5.81 6.18 -8.08
N PRO A 205 -6.02 7.39 -8.62
CA PRO A 205 -5.65 8.62 -7.93
C PRO A 205 -6.40 8.75 -6.61
N VAL A 206 -5.67 8.96 -5.53
CA VAL A 206 -6.24 9.21 -4.20
C VAL A 206 -6.17 10.72 -3.92
N PRO A 207 -7.29 11.36 -3.50
CA PRO A 207 -7.38 12.83 -3.40
C PRO A 207 -6.37 13.50 -2.45
N ASP A 208 -5.82 12.76 -1.48
CA ASP A 208 -4.90 13.28 -0.45
C ASP A 208 -3.47 12.73 -0.57
N THR A 209 -3.20 11.87 -1.57
CA THR A 209 -1.89 11.23 -1.71
C THR A 209 -1.06 11.99 -2.75
N PRO A 210 0.10 12.58 -2.39
CA PRO A 210 0.98 13.16 -3.39
C PRO A 210 1.39 12.07 -4.39
N PRO A 211 1.28 12.34 -5.71
CA PRO A 211 1.44 11.32 -6.73
C PRO A 211 2.78 10.60 -6.57
N PRO A 212 2.81 9.26 -6.64
CA PRO A 212 4.07 8.52 -6.62
C PRO A 212 4.89 8.93 -7.85
N GLY A 213 6.16 9.31 -7.63
CA GLY A 213 7.10 9.46 -8.73
C GLY A 213 7.21 10.83 -9.42
N ARG A 214 6.72 11.93 -8.82
CA ARG A 214 7.28 13.26 -9.11
C ARG A 214 7.61 14.01 -7.83
N ARG A 215 8.66 13.57 -7.14
CA ARG A 215 9.64 14.57 -6.68
C ARG A 215 10.18 15.21 -7.96
N ARG A 216 9.46 16.21 -8.48
CA ARG A 216 10.10 17.29 -9.19
C ARG A 216 11.11 17.77 -8.16
N LEU A 217 12.39 17.43 -8.35
CA LEU A 217 13.44 18.33 -7.92
C LEU A 217 12.90 19.68 -8.33
N GLN A 218 12.62 20.57 -7.38
CA GLN A 218 12.37 21.95 -7.75
C GLN A 218 13.54 22.27 -8.67
N SER A 219 13.27 22.54 -9.95
CA SER A 219 14.29 23.18 -10.74
C SER A 219 14.53 24.45 -9.95
N VAL A 220 15.67 24.50 -9.26
CA VAL A 220 16.21 25.77 -8.78
C VAL A 220 15.97 26.71 -9.93
N GLY A 221 15.21 27.77 -9.65
CA GLY A 221 14.73 28.69 -10.68
C GLY A 221 15.84 28.98 -11.67
N GLU A 222 15.44 29.09 -12.94
CA GLU A 222 16.28 29.53 -14.04
C GLU A 222 17.44 30.39 -13.53
N PRO A 223 18.70 29.98 -13.78
CA PRO A 223 19.85 30.59 -13.12
C PRO A 223 19.73 32.10 -13.27
N PRO A 224 19.76 32.87 -12.17
CA PRO A 224 19.76 34.31 -12.28
C PRO A 224 20.89 34.66 -13.25
N SER A 225 20.54 35.48 -14.23
CA SER A 225 21.48 36.06 -15.20
C SER A 225 22.80 36.38 -14.49
N PRO A 226 23.99 36.12 -15.09
CA PRO A 226 25.30 36.13 -14.41
C PRO A 226 25.69 37.43 -13.66
N ASN A 227 24.81 38.43 -13.63
CA ASN A 227 24.94 39.72 -12.96
C ASN A 227 23.88 40.02 -11.87
N ALA A 228 23.04 39.06 -11.44
CA ALA A 228 21.88 39.38 -10.58
C ALA A 228 21.98 38.99 -9.08
N GLY A 229 23.15 38.63 -8.54
CA GLY A 229 23.32 38.42 -7.10
C GLY A 229 24.77 38.19 -6.69
N PRO A 230 25.14 38.44 -5.42
CA PRO A 230 26.48 38.17 -4.92
C PRO A 230 26.79 36.68 -5.10
N ARG A 231 27.91 36.39 -5.76
CA ARG A 231 28.42 35.02 -5.93
C ARG A 231 28.73 34.40 -4.56
N PHE A 232 28.83 33.08 -4.51
CA PHE A 232 29.11 32.33 -3.28
C PHE A 232 30.40 32.79 -2.57
N ASP A 233 31.35 33.36 -3.30
CA ASP A 233 32.61 33.96 -2.82
C ASP A 233 32.50 35.45 -2.44
N GLN A 234 31.31 36.06 -2.55
CA GLN A 234 31.05 37.48 -2.23
C GLN A 234 30.17 37.69 -1.00
N GLY A 235 29.85 36.63 -0.25
CA GLY A 235 29.20 36.77 1.06
C GLY A 235 30.16 37.37 2.10
N PRO A 236 29.69 38.25 3.01
CA PRO A 236 30.52 38.72 4.11
C PRO A 236 30.97 37.53 4.96
N VAL A 237 32.28 37.36 5.14
CA VAL A 237 32.85 36.33 6.01
C VAL A 237 32.35 36.62 7.43
N PRO A 238 31.54 35.72 8.05
CA PRO A 238 31.13 35.92 9.42
C PRO A 238 32.37 35.79 10.30
N LEU A 239 32.73 36.89 10.97
CA LEU A 239 33.73 36.85 12.03
C LEU A 239 33.09 36.13 13.22
N PRO A 240 33.55 34.93 13.59
CA PRO A 240 33.04 34.29 14.79
C PRO A 240 33.35 35.18 15.99
N PRO A 241 32.40 35.39 16.93
CA PRO A 241 32.68 36.13 18.15
C PRO A 241 33.72 35.36 18.96
N LEU A 242 34.98 35.80 18.87
CA LEU A 242 36.05 35.29 19.71
C LEU A 242 35.84 35.83 21.12
N THR A 243 35.24 35.00 21.98
CA THR A 243 35.13 35.32 23.40
C THR A 243 36.42 34.89 24.08
N PRO A 244 37.26 35.81 24.59
CA PRO A 244 38.44 35.42 25.34
C PRO A 244 38.01 34.66 26.60
N ARG A 245 38.74 33.58 26.92
CA ARG A 245 38.50 32.80 28.14
C ARG A 245 38.65 33.71 29.37
N SER A 246 37.81 33.47 30.37
CA SER A 246 37.92 34.22 31.61
C SER A 246 39.25 33.90 32.33
N PRO A 247 39.80 34.80 33.15
CA PRO A 247 41.05 34.55 33.89
C PRO A 247 40.99 33.28 34.77
N VAL A 248 39.81 32.95 35.29
CA VAL A 248 39.56 31.76 36.11
C VAL A 248 39.67 30.47 35.29
N GLU A 249 39.19 30.48 34.06
CA GLU A 249 39.30 29.35 33.14
C GLU A 249 40.72 29.12 32.64
N LEU A 250 41.53 30.19 32.55
CA LEU A 250 42.94 30.11 32.18
C LEU A 250 43.80 29.52 33.29
N SER A 251 43.47 29.80 34.56
CA SER A 251 44.21 29.27 35.71
C SER A 251 43.89 27.81 36.05
N ASP A 252 42.71 27.31 35.70
CA ASP A 252 42.26 25.94 35.97
C ASP A 252 42.11 25.11 34.69
N SER A 253 43.24 24.88 34.00
CA SER A 253 43.28 24.11 32.75
C SER A 253 42.88 22.64 32.89
N GLU A 254 43.01 22.06 34.10
CA GLU A 254 42.57 20.69 34.39
C GLU A 254 41.04 20.57 34.44
N LYS A 255 40.36 21.62 34.93
CA LYS A 255 38.90 21.63 35.09
C LYS A 255 38.18 22.10 33.83
N PHE A 256 38.86 22.90 33.01
CA PHE A 256 38.35 23.43 31.75
C PHE A 256 39.34 23.16 30.59
N PRO A 257 39.47 21.90 30.15
CA PRO A 257 40.34 21.57 29.03
C PRO A 257 39.81 22.18 27.72
N PRO A 258 40.70 22.60 26.80
CA PRO A 258 40.28 23.12 25.51
C PRO A 258 39.60 22.02 24.69
N ARG A 259 38.33 22.21 24.35
CA ARG A 259 37.61 21.32 23.44
C ARG A 259 37.98 21.67 22.01
N SER A 260 38.70 20.78 21.34
CA SER A 260 38.85 20.83 19.87
C SER A 260 37.75 19.98 19.24
N GLU A 261 37.28 20.40 18.06
CA GLU A 261 36.21 19.73 17.30
C GLU A 261 36.73 18.45 16.60
N LYS A 262 37.42 17.58 17.35
CA LYS A 262 37.83 16.25 16.85
C LYS A 262 36.95 15.22 17.52
N ALA A 263 36.17 14.50 16.71
CA ALA A 263 35.30 13.42 17.15
C ALA A 263 36.11 12.32 17.86
N ASP A 264 35.69 11.94 19.07
CA ASP A 264 36.18 10.75 19.75
C ASP A 264 35.66 9.52 19.00
N SER A 265 36.58 8.80 18.36
CA SER A 265 36.36 7.40 17.97
C SER A 265 36.66 6.53 19.19
N PRO A 266 35.76 5.64 19.63
CA PRO A 266 36.10 4.67 20.66
C PRO A 266 36.90 3.52 20.02
N ASP A 267 38.17 3.39 20.39
CA ASP A 267 38.95 2.18 20.11
C ASP A 267 39.09 1.35 21.39
N GLN A 268 38.38 0.21 21.36
CA GLN A 268 38.59 -1.13 21.90
C GLN A 268 39.33 -1.34 23.24
N ASP A 269 38.73 -2.20 24.08
CA ASP A 269 39.51 -3.08 24.96
C ASP A 269 39.08 -4.54 24.75
N VAL A 270 39.96 -5.27 24.07
CA VAL A 270 39.97 -6.73 23.92
C VAL A 270 40.74 -7.25 25.13
N THR A 271 40.09 -8.02 26.00
CA THR A 271 40.81 -8.85 26.98
C THR A 271 40.40 -10.30 26.83
N ASP A 272 41.35 -11.07 26.30
CA ASP A 272 41.43 -12.52 26.34
C ASP A 272 41.30 -13.06 27.77
N ARG A 273 40.57 -14.17 27.91
CA ARG A 273 40.73 -15.08 29.05
C ARG A 273 40.46 -16.52 28.62
N GLU A 274 41.55 -17.22 28.35
CA GLU A 274 41.62 -18.69 28.41
C GLU A 274 41.77 -19.17 29.87
N GLU A 275 41.46 -20.47 30.04
CA GLU A 275 41.70 -21.40 31.15
C GLU A 275 40.72 -21.45 32.34
N SER A 276 39.75 -22.37 32.27
CA SER A 276 39.78 -23.68 32.97
C SER A 276 38.53 -24.51 32.67
#